data_AF-A0A1F8GPM8-F1
#
_entry.id   AF-A0A1F8GPM8-F1
#
_cell.length_a   1.000
_cell.length_b   1.000
_cell.length_c   1.000
_cell.angle_alpha   90.00
_cell.angle_beta   90.00
_cell.angle_gamma   90.00
#
_symmetry.space_group_name_H-M   'P 1'
#
loop_
_entity.id
_entity.type
_entity.pdbx_description
1 polymer ?
#
loop_
_entity_poly.entity_id
_entity_poly.type
_entity_poly.pdbx_seq_one_letter_code
_entity_poly.pdbx_strand_id
1 'polypeptide(L)'
;MLVIRFQRIGKKGQAYFRIVVTEHTKKPQGEFLELLGSYDPHKKDLKVKKERIEYWLSKGVKASPTVHNLLINKKVITGDKKQSWKAKKKLITDNSQPTTSKPPEAEELKTEEPAKEALSEPEKSAESPTAE
;
A
#
# COMPACT_ATOMS: atom_id res chain seq x y z
N MET A 1 11.38 13.65 16.30
CA MET A 1 12.20 14.08 15.14
C MET A 1 11.36 14.93 14.20
N LEU A 2 11.96 15.90 13.53
CA LEU A 2 11.36 16.66 12.43
C LEU A 2 11.34 15.82 11.14
N VAL A 3 10.27 15.94 10.36
CA VAL A 3 10.04 15.19 9.12
C VAL A 3 9.40 16.10 8.07
N ILE A 4 9.87 16.00 6.83
CA ILE A 4 9.14 16.57 5.67
C ILE A 4 8.13 15.54 5.18
N ARG A 5 6.84 15.86 5.29
CA ARG A 5 5.75 14.95 4.90
C ARG A 5 4.64 15.67 4.12
N PHE A 6 3.77 14.89 3.49
CA PHE A 6 2.55 15.41 2.89
C PHE A 6 1.46 15.58 3.95
N GLN A 7 0.78 16.71 3.91
CA GLN A 7 -0.49 16.96 4.58
C GLN A 7 -1.57 17.02 3.51
N ARG A 8 -2.53 16.08 3.55
CA ARG A 8 -3.66 16.08 2.61
C ARG A 8 -4.61 17.23 2.94
N ILE A 9 -5.10 17.88 1.89
CA ILE A 9 -6.14 18.89 1.89
C ILE A 9 -7.11 18.61 0.71
N GLY A 10 -8.21 19.34 0.63
CA GLY A 10 -9.23 19.15 -0.42
C GLY A 10 -10.38 18.24 0.01
N LYS A 11 -11.21 17.84 -0.96
CA LYS A 11 -12.47 17.12 -0.75
C LYS A 11 -12.28 15.59 -0.96
N LYS A 12 -13.34 14.80 -0.73
CA LYS A 12 -13.42 13.42 -1.25
C LYS A 12 -13.32 13.47 -2.78
N GLY A 13 -12.60 12.54 -3.40
CA GLY A 13 -12.30 12.54 -4.85
C GLY A 13 -11.25 13.56 -5.30
N GLN A 14 -11.21 14.76 -4.73
CA GLN A 14 -10.26 15.83 -5.09
C GLN A 14 -9.19 16.03 -4.02
N ALA A 15 -8.14 15.21 -4.08
CA ALA A 15 -7.02 15.30 -3.16
C ALA A 15 -6.00 16.35 -3.63
N TYR A 16 -5.60 17.23 -2.72
CA TYR A 16 -4.45 18.11 -2.88
C TYR A 16 -3.48 17.85 -1.72
N PHE A 17 -2.19 18.13 -1.90
CA PHE A 17 -1.19 17.91 -0.86
C PHE A 17 -0.37 19.17 -0.60
N ARG A 18 -0.11 19.45 0.68
CA ARG A 18 0.89 20.42 1.14
C ARG A 18 2.16 19.67 1.55
N ILE A 19 3.33 20.21 1.22
CA ILE A 19 4.62 19.70 1.67
C ILE A 19 5.01 20.55 2.89
N VAL A 20 5.02 19.93 4.05
CA VAL A 20 5.19 20.61 5.34
C VAL A 20 6.33 20.00 6.15
N VAL A 21 7.02 20.86 6.91
CA VAL A 21 7.92 20.45 7.99
C VAL A 21 7.09 20.35 9.27
N THR A 22 7.07 19.19 9.92
CA THR A 22 6.42 19.01 11.21
C THR A 22 7.10 17.89 12.00
N GLU A 23 6.76 17.73 13.27
CA GLU A 23 7.27 16.63 14.07
C GLU A 23 6.54 15.32 13.72
N HIS A 24 7.27 14.21 13.75
CA HIS A 24 6.72 12.88 13.43
C HIS A 24 5.44 12.53 14.19
N THR A 25 5.36 12.92 15.47
CA THR A 25 4.26 12.65 16.40
C THR A 25 3.01 13.52 16.20
N LYS A 26 3.10 14.62 15.45
CA LYS A 26 1.97 15.56 15.28
C LYS A 26 0.89 14.97 14.35
N LYS A 27 -0.38 15.28 14.64
CA LYS A 27 -1.56 14.81 13.87
C LYS A 27 -1.41 15.06 12.36
N PRO A 28 -1.83 14.15 11.46
CA PRO A 28 -1.62 14.27 10.01
C PRO A 28 -2.09 15.60 9.39
N GLN A 29 -3.24 16.10 9.85
CA GLN A 29 -3.83 17.38 9.44
C GLN A 29 -3.82 18.39 10.60
N GLY A 30 -2.72 18.44 11.35
CA GLY A 30 -2.50 19.39 12.43
C GLY A 30 -1.62 20.58 12.04
N GLU A 31 -1.03 21.18 13.06
CA GLU A 31 -0.04 22.25 12.99
C GLU A 31 1.29 21.78 12.34
N PHE A 32 1.95 22.71 11.65
CA PHE A 32 3.23 22.51 10.99
C PHE A 32 4.15 23.70 11.25
N LEU A 33 5.46 23.46 11.19
CA LEU A 33 6.50 24.46 11.46
C LEU A 33 6.71 25.39 10.25
N GLU A 34 6.73 24.84 9.05
CA GLU A 34 6.89 25.60 7.80
C GLU A 34 6.19 24.89 6.62
N LEU A 35 5.58 25.67 5.73
CA LEU A 35 5.03 25.23 4.45
C LEU A 35 6.09 25.42 3.34
N LEU A 36 6.65 24.31 2.85
CA LEU A 36 7.69 24.33 1.80
C LEU A 36 7.09 24.39 0.39
N GLY A 37 5.84 23.95 0.23
CA GLY A 37 5.15 23.98 -1.06
C GLY A 37 3.84 23.19 -1.11
N SER A 38 3.33 22.98 -2.31
CA SER A 38 2.14 22.20 -2.60
C SER A 38 2.33 21.30 -3.83
N TYR A 39 1.53 20.23 -3.86
CA TYR A 39 1.50 19.24 -4.92
C TYR A 39 0.05 18.92 -5.29
N ASP A 40 -0.26 19.02 -6.58
CA ASP A 40 -1.52 18.59 -7.18
C ASP A 40 -1.29 17.22 -7.84
N PRO A 41 -1.90 16.12 -7.33
CA PRO A 41 -1.74 14.79 -7.89
C PRO A 41 -2.49 14.59 -9.21
N HIS A 42 -3.53 15.38 -9.48
CA HIS A 42 -4.35 15.28 -10.70
C HIS A 42 -3.62 15.92 -11.88
N LYS A 43 -3.08 17.13 -11.66
CA LYS A 43 -2.27 17.85 -12.67
C LYS A 43 -0.79 17.41 -12.69
N LYS A 44 -0.35 16.69 -11.65
CA LYS A 44 1.06 16.31 -11.41
C LYS A 44 1.98 17.54 -11.26
N ASP A 45 1.41 18.66 -10.83
CA ASP A 45 2.09 19.94 -10.64
C ASP A 45 2.70 20.05 -9.25
N LEU A 46 3.96 20.46 -9.18
CA LEU A 46 4.70 20.67 -7.94
C LEU A 46 5.13 22.14 -7.85
N LYS A 47 4.69 22.84 -6.80
CA LYS A 47 5.07 24.22 -6.49
C LYS A 47 5.84 24.23 -5.18
N VAL A 48 7.17 24.38 -5.22
CA VAL A 48 8.05 24.28 -4.05
C VAL A 48 9.13 25.36 -4.01
N LYS A 49 9.50 25.78 -2.79
CA LYS A 49 10.66 26.65 -2.54
C LYS A 49 11.92 25.79 -2.39
N LYS A 50 12.75 25.72 -3.45
CA LYS A 50 13.94 24.84 -3.49
C LYS A 50 14.92 25.12 -2.34
N GLU A 51 15.31 26.39 -2.17
CA GLU A 51 16.22 26.88 -1.13
C GLU A 51 15.83 26.41 0.29
N ARG A 52 14.53 26.45 0.63
CA ARG A 52 14.05 26.01 1.94
C ARG A 52 14.09 24.49 2.10
N ILE A 53 13.82 23.74 1.03
CA ILE A 53 13.94 22.27 1.04
C ILE A 53 15.40 21.88 1.28
N GLU A 54 16.33 22.47 0.54
CA GLU A 54 17.77 22.25 0.69
C GLU A 54 18.24 22.59 2.10
N TYR A 55 17.88 23.76 2.63
CA TYR A 55 18.17 24.19 4.01
C TYR A 55 17.71 23.17 5.07
N TRP A 56 16.49 22.64 4.96
CA TRP A 56 15.98 21.65 5.91
C TRP A 56 16.65 20.28 5.78
N LEU A 57 17.06 19.88 4.57
CA LEU A 57 17.82 18.66 4.34
C LEU A 57 19.24 18.76 4.91
N SER A 58 19.92 19.91 4.74
CA SER A 58 21.22 20.19 5.35
C SER A 58 21.16 20.17 6.89
N LYS A 59 20.00 20.50 7.48
CA LYS A 59 19.72 20.33 8.91
C LYS A 59 19.42 18.88 9.34
N GLY A 60 19.54 17.90 8.45
CA GLY A 60 19.28 16.49 8.74
C GLY A 60 17.80 16.12 8.86
N VAL A 61 16.87 16.99 8.44
CA VAL A 61 15.43 16.66 8.45
C VAL A 61 15.14 15.60 7.39
N LYS A 62 14.53 14.48 7.80
CA LYS A 62 14.24 13.37 6.89
C LYS A 62 12.96 13.62 6.09
N ALA A 63 13.02 13.48 4.78
CA ALA A 63 11.84 13.45 3.92
C ALA A 63 11.22 12.05 3.86
N SER A 64 9.89 11.98 3.90
CA SER A 64 9.12 10.75 3.62
C SER A 64 9.47 10.18 2.23
N PRO A 65 9.53 8.85 2.01
CA PRO A 65 9.99 8.25 0.75
C PRO A 65 9.22 8.76 -0.48
N THR A 66 7.90 8.94 -0.38
CA THR A 66 7.10 9.48 -1.49
C THR A 66 7.43 10.94 -1.80
N VAL A 67 7.72 11.76 -0.78
CA VAL A 67 8.14 13.16 -0.94
C VAL A 67 9.53 13.21 -1.58
N HIS A 68 10.47 12.42 -1.06
CA HIS A 68 11.84 12.28 -1.57
C HIS A 68 11.84 11.90 -3.06
N ASN A 69 11.05 10.89 -3.44
CA ASN A 69 10.92 10.46 -4.84
C ASN A 69 10.29 11.53 -5.74
N LEU A 70 9.30 12.28 -5.24
CA LEU A 70 8.67 13.37 -6.01
C LEU A 70 9.67 14.50 -6.29
N LEU A 71 10.51 14.85 -5.31
CA LEU A 71 11.54 15.88 -5.43
C LEU A 71 12.65 15.45 -6.42
N ILE A 72 13.05 14.18 -6.43
CA ILE A 72 13.95 13.61 -7.44
C ILE A 72 13.30 13.66 -8.84
N ASN A 73 12.07 13.17 -8.97
CA ASN A 73 11.36 13.13 -10.27
C ASN A 73 11.20 14.54 -10.88
N LYS A 74 11.08 15.59 -10.06
CA LYS A 74 10.99 16.99 -10.50
C LYS A 74 12.34 17.72 -10.50
N LYS A 75 13.47 16.99 -10.36
CA LYS A 75 14.85 17.53 -10.36
C LYS A 75 15.06 18.69 -9.38
N VAL A 76 14.46 18.58 -8.20
CA VAL A 76 14.66 19.53 -7.08
C VAL A 76 15.84 19.09 -6.21
N ILE A 77 16.09 17.78 -6.10
CA ILE A 77 17.21 17.19 -5.37
C ILE A 77 17.77 16.05 -6.22
N THR A 78 19.10 15.90 -6.23
CA THR A 78 19.78 14.75 -6.83
C THR A 78 19.96 13.63 -5.80
N GLY A 79 19.64 12.39 -6.17
CA GLY A 79 19.86 11.21 -5.33
C GLY A 79 18.94 10.04 -5.67
N ASP A 80 19.15 8.92 -5.00
CA ASP A 80 18.42 7.68 -5.28
C ASP A 80 16.99 7.66 -4.76
N LYS A 81 16.11 6.98 -5.51
CA LYS A 81 14.71 6.78 -5.13
C LYS A 81 14.61 5.80 -3.97
N LYS A 82 13.81 6.16 -2.96
CA LYS A 82 13.56 5.34 -1.77
C LYS A 82 12.27 4.55 -1.94
N GLN A 83 12.32 3.25 -1.74
CA GLN A 83 11.14 2.41 -1.80
C GLN A 83 10.18 2.74 -0.63
N SER A 84 8.93 3.05 -0.94
CA SER A 84 7.92 3.50 0.04
C SER A 84 7.18 2.37 0.76
N TRP A 85 7.16 1.16 0.20
CA TRP A 85 6.47 -0.01 0.76
C TRP A 85 7.38 -1.24 0.70
N LYS A 86 7.28 -2.15 1.66
CA LYS A 86 7.94 -3.46 1.61
C LYS A 86 6.90 -4.55 1.82
N ALA A 87 6.81 -5.48 0.88
CA ALA A 87 6.05 -6.71 1.06
C ALA A 87 6.65 -7.51 2.23
N LYS A 88 5.82 -8.10 3.09
CA LYS A 88 6.29 -9.20 3.94
C LYS A 88 6.56 -10.39 3.02
N LYS A 89 7.83 -10.84 2.93
CA LYS A 89 8.13 -12.17 2.40
C LYS A 89 7.40 -13.19 3.29
N LYS A 90 6.60 -14.08 2.70
CA LYS A 90 6.24 -15.33 3.39
C LYS A 90 7.54 -16.09 3.63
N LEU A 91 7.82 -16.42 4.88
CA LEU A 91 8.81 -17.44 5.20
C LEU A 91 8.20 -18.76 4.73
N ILE A 92 8.85 -19.40 3.75
CA ILE A 92 8.53 -20.77 3.37
C ILE A 92 9.25 -21.63 4.40
N THR A 93 8.50 -22.27 5.29
CA THR A 93 9.05 -23.30 6.17
C THR A 93 9.17 -24.56 5.33
N ASP A 94 10.39 -24.89 4.89
CA ASP A 94 10.65 -26.15 4.19
C ASP A 94 10.36 -27.32 5.13
N ASN A 95 9.25 -28.00 4.88
CA ASN A 95 8.88 -29.23 5.57
C ASN A 95 9.67 -30.40 4.96
N SER A 96 10.95 -30.47 5.32
CA SER A 96 11.84 -31.57 4.95
C SER A 96 11.44 -32.82 5.73
N GLN A 97 10.77 -33.76 5.05
CA GLN A 97 10.44 -35.07 5.59
C GLN A 97 11.72 -35.87 5.90
N PRO A 98 11.91 -36.40 7.12
CA PRO A 98 12.80 -37.53 7.34
C PRO A 98 12.11 -38.83 6.93
N THR A 99 12.88 -39.68 6.26
CA THR A 99 12.49 -40.97 5.69
C THR A 99 12.16 -42.04 6.74
N THR A 100 11.07 -42.78 6.56
CA THR A 100 11.03 -44.23 6.82
C THR A 100 9.91 -44.89 6.02
N SER A 101 10.27 -45.88 5.20
CA SER A 101 9.31 -46.74 4.50
C SER A 101 9.77 -48.20 4.53
N LYS A 102 9.08 -49.04 5.33
CA LYS A 102 8.56 -50.40 5.00
C LYS A 102 7.88 -51.00 6.26
N PRO A 103 6.81 -51.83 6.15
CA PRO A 103 5.81 -52.05 7.21
C PRO A 103 5.93 -53.44 7.90
N PRO A 104 5.04 -53.77 8.86
CA PRO A 104 3.72 -54.39 8.59
C PRO A 104 2.55 -53.68 9.36
N GLU A 105 1.32 -54.17 9.61
CA GLU A 105 0.65 -55.49 9.40
C GLU A 105 -0.91 -55.37 9.35
N ALA A 106 -1.58 -56.32 8.64
CA ALA A 106 -2.94 -56.91 8.79
C ALA A 106 -4.28 -56.11 8.99
N GLU A 107 -5.39 -56.84 8.68
CA GLU A 107 -6.84 -56.62 8.92
C GLU A 107 -7.53 -55.46 8.14
N GLU A 108 -8.31 -55.67 7.07
CA GLU A 108 -9.56 -56.44 6.84
C GLU A 108 -10.86 -55.86 7.49
N LEU A 109 -11.78 -55.30 6.67
CA LEU A 109 -13.18 -55.77 6.47
C LEU A 109 -14.17 -54.71 5.90
N LYS A 110 -14.94 -55.16 4.89
CA LYS A 110 -16.36 -54.87 4.55
C LYS A 110 -16.87 -53.46 4.14
N THR A 111 -17.24 -53.38 2.85
CA THR A 111 -18.60 -53.14 2.31
C THR A 111 -19.49 -52.01 2.86
N GLU A 112 -19.85 -51.03 2.02
CA GLU A 112 -21.23 -50.81 1.48
C GLU A 112 -21.33 -49.59 0.53
N GLU A 113 -21.94 -49.83 -0.64
CA GLU A 113 -22.57 -48.84 -1.54
C GLU A 113 -24.05 -48.64 -1.10
N PRO A 114 -24.87 -47.75 -1.69
CA PRO A 114 -24.62 -46.51 -2.45
C PRO A 114 -25.50 -45.33 -1.93
N ALA A 115 -25.51 -44.17 -2.61
CA ALA A 115 -26.74 -43.43 -3.03
C ALA A 115 -26.55 -41.92 -3.35
N LYS A 116 -27.00 -41.53 -4.55
CA LYS A 116 -27.54 -40.21 -4.97
C LYS A 116 -26.56 -39.02 -4.99
N GLU A 117 -26.08 -38.51 -6.14
CA GLU A 117 -26.78 -38.04 -7.36
C GLU A 117 -27.53 -36.71 -7.18
N ALA A 118 -26.91 -35.60 -7.62
CA ALA A 118 -27.53 -34.49 -8.35
C ALA A 118 -26.53 -33.31 -8.57
N LEU A 119 -25.74 -33.39 -9.63
CA LEU A 119 -25.50 -32.22 -10.50
C LEU A 119 -26.87 -31.90 -11.20
N SER A 120 -27.22 -30.70 -11.65
CA SER A 120 -26.48 -29.46 -11.87
C SER A 120 -27.42 -28.24 -11.96
N GLU A 121 -26.85 -27.03 -11.97
CA GLU A 121 -27.40 -25.81 -12.57
C GLU A 121 -27.63 -26.00 -14.12
N PRO A 122 -28.07 -25.02 -14.97
CA PRO A 122 -28.24 -23.57 -14.73
C PRO A 122 -29.37 -22.81 -15.50
N GLU A 123 -29.37 -21.47 -15.37
CA GLU A 123 -29.94 -20.45 -16.30
C GLU A 123 -31.48 -20.41 -16.49
N LYS A 124 -32.15 -19.30 -16.90
CA LYS A 124 -31.78 -17.92 -17.27
C LYS A 124 -33.05 -17.03 -17.18
N SER A 125 -32.88 -15.70 -17.16
CA SER A 125 -33.85 -14.70 -17.70
C SER A 125 -35.24 -14.57 -17.00
N ALA A 126 -35.95 -13.43 -17.04
CA ALA A 126 -35.63 -12.07 -17.48
C ALA A 126 -36.59 -11.04 -16.84
N GLU A 127 -36.20 -9.76 -16.96
CA GLU A 127 -37.03 -8.55 -17.09
C GLU A 127 -38.07 -8.11 -16.03
N SER A 128 -37.84 -6.87 -15.61
CA SER A 128 -38.80 -5.85 -15.14
C SER A 128 -40.01 -5.66 -16.08
N PRO A 129 -41.10 -5.03 -15.59
CA PRO A 129 -41.27 -3.63 -16.03
C PRO A 129 -41.78 -2.64 -14.96
N THR A 130 -41.63 -1.36 -15.32
CA THR A 130 -42.17 -0.14 -14.69
C THR A 130 -43.64 0.12 -15.08
N ALA A 131 -44.44 0.64 -14.14
CA ALA A 131 -45.58 1.58 -14.31
C ALA A 131 -46.28 1.74 -12.94
N GLU A 132 -46.92 2.85 -12.56
CA GLU A 132 -46.89 4.27 -12.98
C GLU A 132 -47.24 5.11 -11.74
#